data_AF-A0ABD3VMU2-F1
#
_entry.id   AF-A0ABD3VMU2-F1
#
_cell.length_a   1.000
_cell.length_b   1.000
_cell.length_c   1.000
_cell.angle_alpha   90.00
_cell.angle_beta   90.00
_cell.angle_gamma   90.00
#
_symmetry.space_group_name_H-M   'P 1'
#
loop_
_entity.id
_entity.type
_entity.pdbx_description
1 polymer ?
#
loop_
_entity_poly.entity_id
_entity_poly.type
_entity_poly.pdbx_seq_one_letter_code
_entity_poly.pdbx_strand_id
1 'polypeptide(L)'
;MYERPNSVFIVTLYMDGRNDCKASAASALPLTLHEFPECTNFSTFDSSVKAAAEKAIQNNDMMPLIKEELKNKIQIKRLSEGKEELMVDFAEKPKAEVTDKEKEKVERRKIQNKVAARKFREKQKRHGTELQKKTQLLESTNTFLRNEIKELKREHDILLKQLQDHMSVCPHSQ
;
A
#
# COMPACT_ATOMS: atom_id res chain seq x y z
N MET A 1 11.92 7.02 -33.08
CA MET A 1 12.36 6.89 -31.67
C MET A 1 11.20 7.34 -30.80
N TYR A 2 10.61 6.44 -30.02
CA TYR A 2 9.53 6.77 -29.08
C TYR A 2 10.02 6.42 -27.68
N GLU A 3 10.31 7.44 -26.88
CA GLU A 3 10.65 7.33 -25.47
C GLU A 3 9.42 6.88 -24.68
N ARG A 4 9.57 5.82 -23.88
CA ARG A 4 8.55 5.44 -22.90
C ARG A 4 8.79 6.25 -21.63
N PRO A 5 7.81 7.04 -21.15
CA PRO A 5 7.96 7.69 -19.85
C PRO A 5 7.94 6.63 -18.74
N ASN A 6 8.82 6.84 -17.76
CA ASN A 6 8.99 6.05 -16.56
C ASN A 6 7.65 5.82 -15.85
N SER A 7 7.08 4.62 -16.02
CA SER A 7 5.96 4.14 -15.22
C SER A 7 6.51 3.73 -13.86
N VAL A 8 6.42 4.65 -12.90
CA VAL A 8 6.56 4.35 -11.47
C VAL A 8 5.45 3.34 -11.14
N PHE A 9 5.83 2.08 -11.00
CA PHE A 9 4.94 1.01 -10.54
C PHE A 9 4.72 1.22 -9.04
N ILE A 10 3.69 1.99 -8.68
CA ILE A 10 3.20 2.04 -7.31
C ILE A 10 2.63 0.66 -7.00
N VAL A 11 3.39 -0.14 -6.25
CA VAL A 11 2.88 -1.35 -5.62
C VAL A 11 1.93 -0.89 -4.52
N THR A 12 0.63 -0.95 -4.78
CA THR A 12 -0.37 -0.85 -3.72
C THR A 12 -0.28 -2.11 -2.88
N LEU A 13 0.39 -1.99 -1.73
CA LEU A 13 0.35 -3.00 -0.68
C LEU A 13 -1.08 -3.02 -0.12
N TYR A 14 -1.82 -4.09 -0.45
CA TYR A 14 -3.05 -4.45 0.26
C TYR A 14 -2.66 -4.78 1.71
N MET A 15 -3.22 -4.06 2.66
CA MET A 15 -3.06 -4.29 4.09
C MET A 15 -3.90 -5.50 4.51
N ASP A 16 -3.26 -6.65 4.72
CA ASP A 16 -3.87 -7.73 5.49
C ASP A 16 -3.75 -7.41 6.99
N GLY A 17 -4.89 -7.15 7.61
CA GLY A 17 -5.01 -6.90 9.04
C GLY A 17 -4.61 -8.12 9.87
N ARG A 18 -3.57 -7.95 10.69
CA ARG A 18 -3.36 -8.72 11.92
C ARG A 18 -3.05 -7.76 13.05
N ASN A 19 -4.11 -7.35 13.75
CA ASN A 19 -4.02 -6.70 15.04
C ASN A 19 -3.89 -7.78 16.10
N ASP A 20 -2.75 -7.82 16.80
CA ASP A 20 -2.63 -8.40 18.14
C ASP A 20 -1.40 -7.79 18.84
N CYS A 21 -1.50 -6.51 19.20
CA CYS A 21 -0.56 -5.85 20.11
C CYS A 21 -1.14 -5.92 21.52
N LYS A 22 -0.68 -6.90 22.32
CA LYS A 22 -0.90 -6.89 23.78
C LYS A 22 0.00 -5.83 24.40
N ALA A 23 -0.57 -4.65 24.65
CA ALA A 23 0.01 -3.67 25.55
C ALA A 23 -0.25 -4.10 27.00
N SER A 24 0.81 -4.37 27.76
CA SER A 24 0.74 -4.45 29.23
C SER A 24 1.23 -3.13 29.78
N ALA A 25 0.31 -2.41 30.42
CA ALA A 25 0.57 -1.15 31.10
C ALA A 25 1.13 -1.37 32.51
N ALA A 26 1.77 -0.31 32.99
CA ALA A 26 1.97 0.07 34.39
C ALA A 26 3.01 -0.70 35.22
N SER A 27 4.11 -0.01 35.52
CA SER A 27 4.34 0.39 36.91
C SER A 27 5.07 1.74 36.93
N ALA A 28 4.42 2.72 37.54
CA ALA A 28 5.01 4.00 37.89
C ALA A 28 5.63 3.87 39.28
N LEU A 29 6.84 4.40 39.49
CA LEU A 29 7.24 4.97 40.78
C LEU A 29 8.26 6.12 40.55
N PRO A 30 8.30 7.13 41.46
CA PRO A 30 8.88 8.44 41.20
C PRO A 30 10.15 8.76 42.00
N LEU A 31 10.76 9.92 41.68
CA LEU A 31 11.84 10.64 42.38
C LEU A 31 13.22 10.00 42.17
N THR A 32 14.29 10.72 41.82
CA THR A 32 14.80 11.96 42.42
C THR A 32 15.61 12.77 41.41
N LEU A 33 15.56 14.10 41.54
CA LEU A 33 16.46 15.07 40.91
C LEU A 33 17.88 14.81 41.44
N HIS A 34 18.69 14.00 40.75
CA HIS A 34 20.11 13.94 41.00
C HIS A 34 20.75 15.04 40.16
N GLU A 35 21.32 16.05 40.83
CA GLU A 35 22.14 17.09 40.22
C GLU A 35 23.16 16.42 39.31
N PHE A 36 23.08 16.75 38.02
CA PHE A 36 24.06 16.31 37.03
C PHE A 36 25.33 17.13 37.23
N PRO A 37 26.52 16.52 37.19
CA PRO A 37 27.77 17.26 37.23
C PRO A 37 27.84 18.17 36.00
N GLU A 38 28.03 19.46 36.24
CA GLU A 38 28.38 20.45 35.21
C GLU A 38 29.74 20.08 34.60
N CYS A 39 29.72 19.24 33.58
CA CYS A 39 30.90 19.00 32.75
C CYS A 39 30.87 20.00 31.59
N THR A 40 31.34 21.21 31.87
CA THR A 40 31.66 22.24 30.87
C THR A 40 32.82 21.77 30.00
N ASN A 41 32.51 21.28 28.79
CA ASN A 41 33.42 21.32 27.64
C ASN A 41 32.57 21.67 26.41
N PHE A 42 32.24 22.96 26.29
CA PHE A 42 31.25 23.52 25.37
C PHE A 42 31.82 23.96 24.00
N SER A 43 33.13 23.83 23.72
CA SER A 43 33.75 24.62 22.65
C SER A 43 34.02 23.93 21.31
N THR A 44 33.69 22.64 21.11
CA THR A 44 33.92 21.95 19.82
C THR A 44 32.69 21.30 19.19
N PHE A 45 31.53 21.35 19.83
CA PHE A 45 30.29 20.71 19.35
C PHE A 45 29.51 21.52 18.30
N ASP A 46 29.97 22.73 18.00
CA ASP A 46 29.10 23.77 17.44
C ASP A 46 28.96 23.70 15.90
N SER A 47 29.94 23.11 15.19
CA SER A 47 29.93 23.11 13.71
C SER A 47 28.93 22.11 13.12
N SER A 48 28.88 20.90 13.66
CA SER A 48 28.00 19.82 13.14
C SER A 48 26.51 20.10 13.42
N VAL A 49 26.21 20.63 14.60
CA VAL A 49 24.83 20.99 15.00
C VAL A 49 24.32 22.18 14.20
N LYS A 50 25.17 23.19 13.90
CA LYS A 50 24.83 24.31 13.00
C LYS A 50 24.48 23.81 11.60
N ALA A 51 25.30 22.92 11.04
CA ALA A 51 25.03 22.34 9.72
C ALA A 51 23.74 21.51 9.69
N ALA A 52 23.40 20.81 10.78
CA ALA A 52 22.12 20.09 10.90
C ALA A 52 20.92 21.05 10.99
N ALA A 53 21.06 22.15 11.74
CA ALA A 53 20.03 23.19 11.85
C ALA A 53 19.75 23.88 10.51
N GLU A 54 20.80 24.24 9.76
CA GLU A 54 20.67 24.80 8.41
C GLU A 54 19.91 23.85 7.47
N LYS A 55 20.25 22.55 7.50
CA LYS A 55 19.55 21.54 6.70
C LYS A 55 18.08 21.34 7.12
N ALA A 56 17.78 21.47 8.40
CA ALA A 56 16.41 21.36 8.89
C ALA A 56 15.55 22.54 8.39
N ILE A 57 16.10 23.75 8.42
CA ILE A 57 15.44 24.96 7.89
C ILE A 57 15.24 24.84 6.37
N GLN A 58 16.27 24.43 5.62
CA GLN A 58 16.20 24.31 4.16
C GLN A 58 15.18 23.29 3.68
N ASN A 59 15.08 22.14 4.35
CA ASN A 59 14.20 21.06 3.95
C ASN A 59 12.82 21.09 4.63
N ASN A 60 12.61 22.03 5.56
CA ASN A 60 11.44 22.07 6.46
C ASN A 60 11.16 20.71 7.12
N ASP A 61 12.23 20.06 7.59
CA ASP A 61 12.20 18.72 8.17
C ASP A 61 13.10 18.67 9.41
N MET A 62 12.58 18.16 10.52
CA MET A 62 13.30 18.05 11.79
C MET A 62 14.27 16.86 11.83
N MET A 63 14.17 15.94 10.86
CA MET A 63 14.98 14.73 10.77
C MET A 63 16.51 14.96 10.88
N PRO A 64 17.12 16.02 10.30
CA PRO A 64 18.56 16.27 10.43
C PRO A 64 19.00 16.54 11.88
N LEU A 65 18.17 17.26 12.66
CA LEU A 65 18.45 17.57 14.06
C LEU A 65 18.31 16.34 14.96
N ILE A 66 17.28 15.53 14.72
CA ILE A 66 17.05 14.28 15.48
C ILE A 66 18.21 13.30 15.28
N LYS A 67 18.75 13.22 14.06
CA LYS A 67 19.92 12.36 13.77
C LYS A 67 21.17 12.83 14.51
N GLU A 68 21.39 14.14 14.58
CA GLU A 68 22.53 14.71 15.29
C GLU A 68 22.41 14.49 16.80
N GLU A 69 21.22 14.70 17.37
CA GLU A 69 20.95 14.40 18.78
C GLU A 69 21.21 12.93 19.11
N LEU A 70 20.72 12.01 18.26
CA LEU A 70 20.92 10.58 18.44
C LEU A 70 22.40 10.21 18.35
N LYS A 71 23.15 10.78 17.40
CA LYS A 71 24.59 10.58 17.25
C LYS A 71 25.33 10.99 18.53
N ASN A 72 24.97 12.14 19.10
CA ASN A 72 25.59 12.65 20.32
C ASN A 72 25.29 11.77 21.54
N LYS A 73 24.03 11.32 21.68
CA LYS A 73 23.63 10.39 22.74
C LYS A 73 24.42 9.08 22.68
N ILE A 74 24.60 8.53 21.48
CA ILE A 74 25.40 7.31 21.28
C ILE A 74 26.85 7.56 21.66
N GLN A 75 27.42 8.68 21.21
CA GLN A 75 28.81 9.03 21.43
C GLN A 75 29.13 9.26 22.92
N ILE A 76 28.29 10.01 23.62
CA ILE A 76 28.38 10.24 25.08
C ILE A 76 28.33 8.91 25.83
N LYS A 77 27.38 8.03 25.48
CA LYS A 77 27.26 6.73 26.12
C LYS A 77 28.51 5.88 25.92
N ARG A 78 29.07 5.84 24.70
CA ARG A 78 30.30 5.09 24.41
C ARG A 78 31.49 5.58 25.23
N LEU A 79 31.70 6.90 25.27
CA LEU A 79 32.79 7.50 26.04
C LEU A 79 32.63 7.22 27.55
N SER A 80 31.40 7.27 28.08
CA SER A 80 31.12 6.93 29.48
C SER A 80 31.41 5.47 29.83
N GLU A 81 31.33 4.57 28.84
CA GLU A 81 31.70 3.17 28.98
C GLU A 81 33.21 2.92 28.72
N GLY A 82 34.01 3.98 28.56
CA GLY A 82 35.44 3.92 28.27
C GLY A 82 35.79 3.47 26.85
N LYS A 83 34.81 3.48 25.93
CA LYS A 83 35.01 3.11 24.52
C LYS A 83 35.45 4.33 23.72
N GLU A 84 36.28 4.10 22.71
CA GLU A 84 36.71 5.14 21.79
C GLU A 84 35.55 5.71 20.95
N GLU A 85 35.76 6.93 20.47
CA GLU A 85 34.85 7.64 19.58
C GLU A 85 34.54 6.86 18.32
N LEU A 86 33.25 6.88 17.94
CA LEU A 86 32.76 6.13 16.79
C LEU A 86 33.20 6.83 15.50
N MET A 87 34.36 6.43 14.98
CA MET A 87 34.80 6.78 13.63
C MET A 87 34.08 5.88 12.63
N VAL A 88 33.19 6.48 11.82
CA VAL A 88 32.50 5.76 10.73
C VAL A 88 33.36 5.87 9.49
N ASP A 89 34.18 4.84 9.25
CA ASP A 89 34.90 4.72 7.99
C ASP A 89 33.94 4.30 6.88
N PHE A 90 33.62 5.24 6.00
CA PHE A 90 32.88 4.97 4.76
C PHE A 90 33.81 4.36 3.70
N ALA A 91 34.54 3.31 4.06
CA ALA A 91 35.31 2.55 3.09
C ALA A 91 34.34 1.96 2.06
N GLU A 92 34.59 2.25 0.78
CA GLU A 92 33.78 1.73 -0.32
C GLU A 92 33.89 0.20 -0.29
N LYS A 93 32.77 -0.50 -0.04
CA LYS A 93 32.79 -1.96 0.02
C LYS A 93 33.34 -2.51 -1.29
N PRO A 94 34.33 -3.42 -1.26
CA PRO A 94 34.85 -4.00 -2.47
C PRO A 94 33.70 -4.69 -3.22
N LYS A 95 33.54 -4.35 -4.49
CA LYS A 95 32.54 -4.97 -5.36
C LYS A 95 32.90 -6.45 -5.46
N ALA A 96 32.14 -7.30 -4.78
CA ALA A 96 32.32 -8.74 -4.87
C ALA A 96 32.12 -9.16 -6.34
N GLU A 97 33.13 -9.81 -6.91
CA GLU A 97 33.05 -10.34 -8.27
C GLU A 97 32.01 -11.44 -8.31
N VAL A 98 30.90 -11.15 -9.00
CA VAL A 98 29.80 -12.10 -9.17
C VAL A 98 30.33 -13.29 -9.95
N THR A 99 30.37 -14.47 -9.31
CA THR A 99 30.86 -15.69 -9.96
C THR A 99 29.92 -16.06 -11.12
N ASP A 100 30.42 -16.70 -12.18
CA ASP A 100 29.58 -17.06 -13.34
C ASP A 100 28.38 -17.93 -12.97
N LYS A 101 28.51 -18.77 -11.93
CA LYS A 101 27.40 -19.55 -11.33
C LYS A 101 26.29 -18.66 -10.76
N GLU A 102 26.63 -17.52 -10.18
CA GLU A 102 25.66 -16.55 -9.66
C GLU A 102 24.98 -15.79 -10.79
N LYS A 103 25.73 -15.42 -11.85
CA LYS A 103 25.16 -14.81 -13.06
C LYS A 103 24.11 -15.72 -13.70
N GLU A 104 24.41 -17.02 -13.83
CA GLU A 104 23.45 -17.99 -14.40
C GLU A 104 22.18 -18.11 -13.54
N LYS A 105 22.30 -18.13 -12.20
CA LYS A 105 21.15 -18.14 -11.29
C LYS A 105 20.29 -16.88 -11.45
N VAL A 106 20.92 -15.71 -11.59
CA VAL A 106 20.22 -14.44 -11.80
C VAL A 106 19.46 -14.46 -13.12
N GLU A 107 20.10 -14.90 -14.22
CA GLU A 107 19.44 -14.98 -15.53
C GLU A 107 18.27 -15.99 -15.52
N ARG A 108 18.45 -17.15 -14.86
CA ARG A 108 17.37 -18.11 -14.67
C ARG A 108 16.18 -17.50 -13.92
N ARG A 109 16.43 -16.76 -12.84
CA ARG A 109 15.38 -16.04 -12.08
C ARG A 109 14.68 -14.99 -12.93
N LYS A 110 15.42 -14.22 -13.73
CA LYS A 110 14.85 -13.21 -14.64
C LYS A 110 13.92 -13.84 -15.68
N ILE A 111 14.35 -14.93 -16.30
CA ILE A 111 13.53 -15.65 -17.30
C ILE A 111 12.25 -16.20 -16.65
N GLN A 112 12.37 -16.83 -15.48
CA GLN A 112 11.23 -17.34 -14.73
C GLN A 112 10.26 -16.22 -14.34
N ASN A 113 10.76 -15.10 -13.81
CA ASN A 113 9.93 -13.96 -13.45
C ASN A 113 9.25 -13.35 -14.68
N LYS A 114 9.94 -13.25 -15.82
CA LYS A 114 9.37 -12.79 -17.08
C LYS A 114 8.19 -13.67 -17.53
N VAL A 115 8.33 -14.99 -17.42
CA VAL A 115 7.25 -15.93 -17.73
C VAL A 115 6.11 -15.81 -16.72
N ALA A 116 6.40 -15.72 -15.43
CA ALA A 116 5.40 -15.55 -14.38
C ALA A 116 4.60 -14.25 -14.54
N ALA A 117 5.28 -13.13 -14.81
CA ALA A 117 4.66 -11.84 -15.05
C ALA A 117 3.74 -11.86 -16.28
N ARG A 118 4.16 -12.52 -17.38
CA ARG A 118 3.29 -12.71 -18.55
C ARG A 118 2.04 -13.51 -18.20
N LYS A 119 2.20 -14.67 -17.55
CA LYS A 119 1.07 -15.51 -17.11
C LYS A 119 0.12 -14.77 -16.18
N PHE A 120 0.65 -13.96 -15.26
CA PHE A 120 -0.15 -13.15 -14.36
C PHE A 120 -1.01 -12.13 -15.13
N ARG A 121 -0.39 -11.36 -16.05
CA ARG A 121 -1.10 -10.40 -16.89
C ARG A 121 -2.16 -11.07 -17.78
N GLU A 122 -1.84 -12.23 -18.37
CA GLU A 122 -2.78 -13.03 -19.15
C GLU A 122 -3.96 -13.52 -18.29
N LYS A 123 -3.69 -14.02 -17.08
CA LYS A 123 -4.74 -14.46 -16.14
C LYS A 123 -5.65 -13.30 -15.75
N GLN A 124 -5.08 -12.13 -15.44
CA GLN A 124 -5.83 -10.93 -15.09
C GLN A 124 -6.71 -10.47 -16.25
N LYS A 125 -6.14 -10.41 -17.47
CA LYS A 125 -6.91 -10.07 -18.68
C LYS A 125 -8.05 -11.05 -18.91
N ARG A 126 -7.78 -12.37 -18.84
CA ARG A 126 -8.80 -13.40 -19.04
C ARG A 126 -9.93 -13.27 -18.03
N HIS A 127 -9.61 -13.08 -16.75
CA HIS A 127 -10.61 -12.90 -15.70
C HIS A 127 -11.48 -11.66 -15.96
N GLY A 128 -10.88 -10.54 -16.34
CA GLY A 128 -11.63 -9.34 -16.73
C GLY A 128 -12.57 -9.59 -17.92
N THR A 129 -12.08 -10.27 -18.96
CA THR A 129 -12.92 -10.60 -20.13
C THR A 129 -14.04 -11.58 -19.81
N GLU A 130 -13.82 -12.53 -18.91
CA GLU A 130 -14.84 -13.49 -18.48
C GLU A 130 -15.95 -12.80 -17.68
N LEU A 131 -15.56 -11.93 -16.74
CA LEU A 131 -16.49 -11.15 -15.95
C LEU A 131 -17.33 -10.20 -16.83
N GLN A 132 -16.71 -9.55 -17.81
CA GLN A 132 -17.40 -8.70 -18.77
C GLN A 132 -18.43 -9.49 -19.59
N LYS A 133 -18.04 -10.65 -20.13
CA LYS A 133 -18.96 -11.52 -20.88
C LYS A 133 -20.15 -11.96 -20.03
N LYS A 134 -19.90 -12.35 -18.78
CA LYS A 134 -20.96 -12.75 -17.84
C LYS A 134 -21.91 -11.58 -17.55
N THR A 135 -21.37 -10.39 -17.37
CA THR A 135 -22.15 -9.17 -17.15
C THR A 135 -23.06 -8.88 -18.35
N GLN A 136 -22.50 -8.88 -19.55
CA GLN A 136 -23.26 -8.66 -20.79
C GLN A 136 -24.37 -9.70 -21.00
N LEU A 137 -24.10 -10.97 -20.69
CA LEU A 137 -25.10 -12.04 -20.78
C LEU A 137 -26.23 -11.85 -19.76
N LEU A 138 -25.90 -11.46 -18.53
CA LEU A 138 -26.91 -11.21 -17.50
C LEU A 138 -27.76 -9.99 -17.86
N GLU A 139 -27.14 -8.92 -18.37
CA GLU A 139 -27.84 -7.73 -18.84
C GLU A 139 -28.78 -8.04 -20.00
N SER A 140 -28.32 -8.78 -21.02
CA SER A 140 -29.17 -9.17 -22.15
C SER A 140 -30.32 -10.08 -21.74
N THR A 141 -30.06 -11.02 -20.83
CA THR A 141 -31.12 -11.90 -20.29
C THR A 141 -32.12 -11.10 -19.46
N ASN A 142 -31.65 -10.13 -18.66
CA ASN A 142 -32.51 -9.30 -17.85
C ASN A 142 -33.42 -8.40 -18.69
N THR A 143 -32.87 -7.79 -19.75
CA THR A 143 -33.68 -6.96 -20.67
C THR A 143 -34.71 -7.81 -21.40
N PHE A 144 -34.34 -9.00 -21.86
CA PHE A 144 -35.27 -9.95 -22.46
C PHE A 144 -36.44 -10.30 -21.51
N LEU A 145 -36.12 -10.76 -20.30
CA LEU A 145 -37.15 -11.14 -19.31
C LEU A 145 -38.03 -9.97 -18.89
N ARG A 146 -37.48 -8.76 -18.75
CA ARG A 146 -38.27 -7.56 -18.45
C ARG A 146 -39.24 -7.22 -19.56
N ASN A 147 -38.83 -7.38 -20.81
CA ASN A 147 -39.72 -7.19 -21.95
C ASN A 147 -40.82 -8.25 -21.95
N GLU A 148 -40.49 -9.52 -21.75
CA GLU A 148 -41.48 -10.60 -21.71
C GLU A 148 -42.52 -10.40 -20.59
N ILE A 149 -42.09 -9.98 -19.39
CA ILE A 149 -43.00 -9.61 -18.31
C ILE A 149 -43.93 -8.46 -18.74
N LYS A 150 -43.40 -7.46 -19.45
CA LYS A 150 -44.19 -6.32 -19.93
C LYS A 150 -45.21 -6.76 -20.98
N GLU A 151 -44.83 -7.65 -21.89
CA GLU A 151 -45.73 -8.19 -22.90
C GLU A 151 -46.88 -8.96 -22.26
N LEU A 152 -46.55 -9.90 -21.37
CA LEU A 152 -47.52 -10.73 -20.66
C LEU A 152 -48.49 -9.89 -19.82
N LYS A 153 -48.01 -8.85 -19.13
CA LYS A 153 -48.88 -7.93 -18.38
C LYS A 153 -49.86 -7.22 -19.29
N ARG A 154 -49.40 -6.75 -20.45
CA ARG A 154 -50.28 -6.08 -21.41
C ARG A 154 -51.35 -7.03 -21.93
N GLU A 155 -50.97 -8.26 -22.31
CA GLU A 155 -51.92 -9.28 -22.78
C GLU A 155 -52.97 -9.59 -21.72
N HIS A 156 -52.52 -9.80 -20.47
CA HIS A 156 -53.40 -9.99 -19.33
C HIS A 156 -54.39 -8.82 -19.16
N ASP A 157 -53.91 -7.58 -19.19
CA ASP A 157 -54.77 -6.40 -19.02
C ASP A 157 -55.78 -6.24 -20.17
N ILE A 158 -55.39 -6.59 -21.41
CA ILE A 158 -56.28 -6.63 -22.57
C ILE A 158 -57.39 -7.66 -22.36
N LEU A 159 -57.03 -8.89 -21.95
CA LEU A 159 -57.99 -9.97 -21.74
C LEU A 159 -58.95 -9.65 -20.59
N LEU A 160 -58.45 -9.10 -19.49
CA LEU A 160 -59.31 -8.65 -18.38
C LEU A 160 -60.29 -7.57 -18.81
N LYS A 161 -59.82 -6.59 -19.59
CA LYS A 161 -60.69 -5.54 -20.12
C LYS A 161 -61.79 -6.13 -21.02
N GLN A 162 -61.43 -7.01 -21.95
CA GLN A 162 -62.40 -7.68 -22.83
C GLN A 162 -63.43 -8.49 -22.04
N LEU A 163 -62.99 -9.19 -20.99
CA LEU A 163 -63.88 -9.93 -20.11
C LEU A 163 -64.82 -8.99 -19.35
N GLN A 164 -64.30 -7.90 -18.79
CA GLN A 164 -65.10 -6.90 -18.08
C GLN A 164 -66.14 -6.24 -18.99
N ASP A 165 -65.73 -5.89 -20.22
CA ASP A 165 -66.62 -5.33 -21.24
C ASP A 165 -67.76 -6.31 -21.55
N HIS A 166 -67.45 -7.61 -21.74
CA HIS A 166 -68.47 -8.64 -21.94
C HIS A 166 -69.43 -8.79 -20.75
N MET A 167 -68.89 -8.83 -19.52
CA MET A 167 -69.70 -8.95 -18.30
C MET A 167 -70.68 -7.79 -18.12
N SER A 168 -70.34 -6.59 -18.61
CA SER A 168 -71.21 -5.42 -18.55
C SER A 168 -72.44 -5.49 -19.48
N VAL A 169 -72.40 -6.33 -20.51
CA VAL A 169 -73.47 -6.48 -21.52
C VAL A 169 -74.19 -7.83 -21.38
N CYS A 170 -73.59 -8.82 -20.71
CA CYS A 170 -74.12 -10.17 -20.64
C CYS A 170 -75.25 -10.30 -19.57
N PRO A 171 -76.48 -10.71 -19.96
CA PRO A 171 -77.64 -10.73 -19.07
C PRO A 171 -77.68 -11.88 -18.04
N HIS A 172 -76.63 -12.72 -17.94
CA HIS A 172 -76.68 -13.99 -17.19
C HIS A 172 -75.68 -14.09 -16.02
N SER A 173 -75.20 -12.95 -15.48
CA SER A 173 -74.15 -12.94 -14.44
C SER A 173 -74.51 -12.27 -13.11
N GLN A 174 -75.80 -12.08 -12.80
CA GLN A 174 -76.26 -11.78 -11.43
C GLN A 174 -76.63 -13.04 -10.68
#